data_AF-A0A973JFX0-F1
#
_entry.id   AF-A0A973JFX0-F1
#
_cell.length_a   1.000
_cell.length_b   1.000
_cell.length_c   1.000
_cell.angle_alpha   90.00
_cell.angle_beta   90.00
_cell.angle_gamma   90.00
#
_symmetry.space_group_name_H-M   'P 1'
#
loop_
_entity.id
_entity.type
_entity.pdbx_description
1 polymer ?
#
loop_
_entity_poly.entity_id
_entity_poly.type
_entity_poly.pdbx_seq_one_letter_code
_entity_poly.pdbx_strand_id
1 'polypeptide(L)'
;MIFIETSLFTKEIQRLLPDESYRMLQSVLMLRPDAGSVIRGSGGLRKIRWSVPGSGKRGALRVIYFWSPPDTIFMLFPYRKNEQEDLTADQLKLLRGMVKELLS
;
A
#
# COMPACT_ATOMS: atom_id res chain seq x y z
N MET A 1 6.20 -9.21 12.01
CA MET A 1 5.74 -8.11 11.13
C MET A 1 4.29 -7.83 11.47
N ILE A 2 3.96 -6.60 11.80
CA ILE A 2 2.64 -6.10 12.14
C ILE A 2 2.14 -5.29 10.95
N PHE A 3 0.92 -5.56 10.49
CA PHE A 3 0.26 -4.77 9.46
C PHE A 3 -0.83 -3.92 10.12
N ILE A 4 -0.73 -2.60 9.96
CA ILE A 4 -1.73 -1.64 10.45
C ILE A 4 -2.41 -1.04 9.23
N GLU A 5 -3.71 -1.20 9.13
CA GLU A 5 -4.49 -0.72 7.98
C GLU A 5 -5.26 0.55 8.34
N THR A 6 -5.30 1.50 7.41
CA THR A 6 -6.31 2.57 7.51
C THR A 6 -7.69 2.00 7.19
N SER A 7 -8.75 2.61 7.74
CA SER A 7 -10.13 2.21 7.42
C SER A 7 -10.43 2.26 5.92
N LEU A 8 -9.87 3.25 5.22
CA LEU A 8 -9.94 3.36 3.77
C LEU A 8 -9.25 2.18 3.08
N PHE A 9 -8.06 1.79 3.54
CA PHE A 9 -7.33 0.67 2.98
C PHE A 9 -8.14 -0.62 3.10
N THR A 10 -8.63 -0.96 4.29
CA THR A 10 -9.40 -2.19 4.52
C THR A 10 -10.64 -2.23 3.64
N LYS A 11 -11.38 -1.12 3.54
CA LYS A 11 -12.59 -1.05 2.71
C LYS A 11 -12.29 -1.28 1.23
N GLU A 12 -11.26 -0.63 0.69
CA GLU A 12 -10.92 -0.74 -0.73
C GLU A 12 -10.26 -2.09 -1.04
N ILE A 13 -9.35 -2.60 -0.20
CA ILE A 13 -8.63 -3.84 -0.50
C ILE A 13 -9.58 -5.03 -0.61
N GLN A 14 -10.61 -5.11 0.24
CA GLN A 14 -11.65 -6.15 0.19
C GLN A 14 -12.47 -6.12 -1.11
N ARG A 15 -12.66 -4.94 -1.70
CA ARG A 15 -13.33 -4.78 -2.99
C ARG A 15 -12.40 -5.10 -4.16
N LEU A 16 -11.11 -4.83 -4.00
CA LEU A 16 -10.14 -4.85 -5.10
C LEU A 16 -9.42 -6.18 -5.26
N LEU A 17 -9.21 -6.94 -4.17
CA LEU A 17 -8.49 -8.22 -4.14
C LEU A 17 -9.25 -9.27 -3.31
N PRO A 18 -9.26 -10.54 -3.75
CA PRO A 18 -9.65 -11.66 -2.89
C PRO A 18 -8.67 -11.83 -1.72
N ASP A 19 -9.15 -12.37 -0.60
CA ASP A 19 -8.39 -12.55 0.64
C ASP A 19 -7.08 -13.34 0.45
N GLU A 20 -7.08 -14.36 -0.41
CA GLU A 20 -5.87 -15.14 -0.70
C GLU A 20 -4.80 -14.29 -1.40
N SER A 21 -5.21 -13.47 -2.36
CA SER A 21 -4.32 -12.54 -3.04
C SER A 21 -3.79 -11.46 -2.11
N TYR A 22 -4.60 -11.00 -1.16
CA TYR A 22 -4.16 -10.06 -0.14
C TYR A 22 -3.15 -10.71 0.83
N ARG A 23 -3.39 -11.95 1.27
CA ARG A 23 -2.44 -12.73 2.07
C ARG A 23 -1.09 -12.94 1.37
N MET A 24 -1.09 -13.15 0.05
CA MET A 24 0.14 -13.22 -0.74
C MET A 24 0.90 -11.89 -0.73
N LEU A 25 0.21 -10.76 -0.88
CA LEU A 25 0.83 -9.43 -0.78
C LEU A 25 1.47 -9.22 0.59
N GLN A 26 0.74 -9.53 1.67
CA GLN A 26 1.27 -9.43 3.04
C GLN A 26 2.50 -10.33 3.24
N SER A 27 2.47 -11.55 2.69
CA SER A 27 3.61 -12.48 2.77
C SER A 27 4.85 -11.93 2.07
N VAL A 28 4.69 -11.31 0.90
CA VAL A 28 5.79 -10.65 0.18
C VAL A 28 6.34 -9.47 0.99
N LEU A 29 5.47 -8.62 1.52
CA LEU A 29 5.88 -7.45 2.32
C LEU A 29 6.50 -7.85 3.67
N MET A 30 6.10 -8.99 4.24
CA MET A 30 6.70 -9.54 5.45
C MET A 30 8.16 -9.94 5.22
N LEU A 31 8.48 -10.53 4.06
CA LEU A 31 9.83 -10.96 3.70
C LEU A 31 10.67 -9.81 3.14
N ARG A 32 10.04 -8.89 2.41
CA ARG A 32 10.68 -7.77 1.70
C ARG A 32 9.89 -6.49 1.92
N PRO A 33 9.96 -5.89 3.12
CA PRO A 33 9.24 -4.65 3.40
C PRO A 33 9.73 -3.48 2.54
N ASP A 34 10.92 -3.59 1.94
CA ASP A 34 11.52 -2.64 1.02
C ASP A 34 11.11 -2.82 -0.46
N ALA A 35 10.30 -3.83 -0.79
CA ALA A 35 9.93 -4.18 -2.18
C ALA A 35 9.25 -3.06 -2.97
N GLY A 36 8.55 -2.15 -2.28
CA GLY A 36 7.99 -0.95 -2.88
C GLY A 36 9.03 0.15 -3.10
N SER A 37 8.98 0.78 -4.27
CA SER A 37 9.81 1.95 -4.58
C SER A 37 9.41 3.14 -3.71
N VAL A 38 10.38 3.82 -3.12
CA VAL A 38 10.14 5.05 -2.35
C VAL A 38 9.60 6.14 -3.27
N ILE A 39 8.52 6.79 -2.85
CA ILE A 39 7.94 7.95 -3.53
C ILE A 39 8.77 9.17 -3.13
N ARG A 40 9.41 9.84 -4.08
CA ARG A 40 10.27 11.01 -3.76
C ARG A 40 9.45 12.13 -3.11
N GLY A 41 10.04 12.82 -2.14
CA GLY A 41 9.36 13.89 -1.39
C GLY A 41 8.27 13.42 -0.43
N SER A 42 8.04 12.11 -0.32
CA SER A 42 6.99 11.56 0.55
C SER A 42 7.40 11.37 2.01
N GLY A 43 8.68 11.53 2.34
CA GLY A 43 9.18 11.20 3.68
C GLY A 43 9.19 9.70 4.01
N GLY A 44 9.20 8.82 2.99
CA GLY A 44 9.40 7.38 3.18
C GLY A 44 8.22 6.50 2.76
N LEU A 45 7.13 7.06 2.24
CA LEU A 45 6.06 6.28 1.61
C LEU A 45 6.61 5.47 0.43
N ARG A 46 6.12 4.24 0.32
CA ARG A 46 6.51 3.27 -0.71
C ARG A 46 5.31 2.90 -1.56
N LYS A 47 5.57 2.63 -2.83
CA LYS A 47 4.59 2.15 -3.82
C LYS A 47 5.00 0.77 -4.30
N ILE A 48 4.23 -0.27 -3.99
CA ILE A 48 4.38 -1.60 -4.57
C ILE A 48 3.35 -1.81 -5.68
N ARG A 49 3.81 -2.36 -6.81
CA ARG A 49 2.96 -2.80 -7.91
C ARG A 49 2.65 -4.27 -7.67
N TRP A 50 1.38 -4.59 -7.46
CA TRP A 50 0.92 -5.94 -7.20
C TRP A 50 0.07 -6.42 -8.37
N SER A 51 0.31 -7.66 -8.80
CA SER A 51 -0.50 -8.31 -9.83
C SER A 51 -0.76 -9.74 -9.41
N VAL A 52 -2.03 -10.12 -9.34
CA VAL A 52 -2.40 -11.51 -9.04
C VAL A 52 -2.15 -12.38 -10.28
N PRO A 53 -1.35 -13.46 -10.21
CA PRO A 53 -1.18 -14.38 -11.32
C PRO A 53 -2.54 -14.89 -11.83
N GLY A 54 -2.73 -14.91 -13.16
CA GLY A 54 -3.98 -15.37 -13.80
C GLY A 54 -5.16 -14.38 -13.75
N SER A 55 -5.07 -13.26 -13.04
CA SER A 55 -6.20 -12.32 -12.84
C SER A 55 -6.45 -11.29 -13.96
N GLY A 56 -5.69 -11.35 -15.06
CA GLY A 56 -5.78 -10.39 -16.16
C GLY A 56 -5.59 -8.93 -15.69
N LYS A 57 -6.12 -7.96 -16.46
CA LYS A 57 -6.00 -6.53 -16.12
C LYS A 57 -6.65 -6.14 -14.78
N ARG A 58 -7.57 -6.97 -14.24
CA ARG A 58 -8.37 -6.66 -13.05
C ARG A 58 -7.64 -6.86 -11.73
N GLY A 59 -6.56 -7.66 -11.69
CA GLY A 59 -5.77 -7.84 -10.47
C GLY A 59 -4.51 -6.99 -10.38
N ALA A 60 -4.31 -6.02 -11.28
CA ALA A 60 -3.20 -5.07 -11.23
C ALA A 60 -3.50 -3.90 -10.28
N LEU A 61 -2.88 -3.91 -9.10
CA LEU A 61 -3.08 -2.95 -8.01
C LEU A 61 -1.77 -2.18 -7.73
N ARG A 62 -1.91 -0.94 -7.28
CA ARG A 62 -0.84 -0.19 -6.63
C ARG A 62 -1.21 -0.02 -5.17
N VAL A 63 -0.28 -0.35 -4.28
CA VAL A 63 -0.46 -0.19 -2.84
C VAL A 63 0.57 0.81 -2.32
N ILE A 64 0.06 1.84 -1.65
CA ILE A 64 0.85 2.83 -0.95
C ILE A 64 0.92 2.41 0.51
N TYR A 65 2.14 2.29 1.02
CA TYR A 65 2.40 1.86 2.39
C TYR A 65 3.60 2.61 2.97
N PHE A 66 3.73 2.57 4.29
CA PHE A 66 4.91 3.03 5.01
C PHE A 66 5.52 1.85 5.78
N TRP A 67 6.83 1.65 5.66
CA TRP A 67 7.54 0.69 6.50
C TRP A 67 8.20 1.44 7.64
N SER A 68 7.79 1.14 8.87
CA SER A 68 8.40 1.58 10.11
C SER A 68 9.22 0.43 10.67
N PRO A 69 10.55 0.43 10.48
CA PRO A 69 11.41 -0.61 11.03
C PRO A 69 11.29 -0.68 12.57
N PRO A 70 11.51 -1.87 13.16
CA PRO A 70 11.96 -3.08 12.48
C PRO A 70 10.82 -3.88 11.81
N ASP A 71 9.58 -3.74 12.26
CA ASP A 71 8.58 -4.80 12.08
C ASP A 71 7.16 -4.31 11.78
N THR A 72 6.94 -3.02 11.50
CA THR A 72 5.59 -2.49 11.27
C THR A 72 5.41 -1.95 9.85
N ILE A 73 4.32 -2.34 9.19
CA ILE A 73 3.91 -1.81 7.89
C ILE A 73 2.53 -1.17 8.03
N PHE A 74 2.45 0.11 7.71
CA PHE A 74 1.19 0.84 7.61
C PHE A 74 0.68 0.77 6.17
N MET A 75 -0.45 0.12 5.97
CA MET A 75 -1.13 -0.04 4.68
C MET A 75 -2.12 1.12 4.52
N LEU A 76 -1.81 2.06 3.63
CA LEU A 76 -2.47 3.38 3.63
C LEU A 76 -3.52 3.50 2.55
N PHE A 77 -3.19 3.12 1.31
CA PHE A 77 -4.08 3.35 0.17
C PHE A 77 -3.82 2.36 -0.98
N PRO A 78 -4.81 1.51 -1.34
CA PRO A 78 -4.76 0.68 -2.52
C PRO A 78 -5.59 1.28 -3.66
N TYR A 79 -5.13 1.17 -4.90
CA TYR A 79 -5.89 1.62 -6.07
C TYR A 79 -5.50 0.86 -7.34
N ARG A 80 -6.44 0.68 -8.27
CA ARG A 80 -6.14 0.05 -9.56
C ARG A 80 -5.43 1.01 -10.49
N LYS A 81 -4.60 0.47 -11.38
CA LYS A 81 -3.85 1.27 -12.36
C LYS A 81 -4.73 2.17 -13.22
N ASN A 82 -5.95 1.74 -13.53
CA ASN A 82 -6.89 2.42 -14.41
C ASN A 82 -7.88 3.35 -13.69
N GLU A 83 -7.95 3.28 -12.36
CA GLU A 83 -8.85 4.12 -11.56
C GLU A 83 -8.16 5.42 -11.12
N GLN A 84 -6.83 5.43 -11.08
CA GLN A 84 -6.08 6.61 -10.66
C GLN A 84 -4.69 6.67 -11.31
N GLU A 85 -4.27 7.89 -11.63
CA GLU A 85 -2.91 8.20 -12.06
C GLU A 85 -1.92 8.17 -10.89
N ASP A 86 -0.79 8.88 -11.01
CA ASP A 86 0.11 9.07 -9.88
C ASP A 86 -0.56 9.94 -8.79
N LEU A 87 -0.11 9.78 -7.53
CA LEU A 87 -0.65 10.54 -6.41
C LEU A 87 -0.43 12.04 -6.64
N THR A 88 -1.47 12.84 -6.43
CA THR A 88 -1.34 14.29 -6.45
C THR A 88 -0.51 14.77 -5.25
N ALA A 89 0.01 16.00 -5.32
CA ALA A 89 0.76 16.59 -4.21
C ALA A 89 -0.07 16.65 -2.92
N ASP A 90 -1.37 16.95 -3.03
CA ASP A 90 -2.29 17.02 -1.89
C ASP A 90 -2.57 15.63 -1.30
N GLN A 91 -2.79 14.62 -2.13
CA GLN A 91 -2.92 13.23 -1.68
C GLN A 91 -1.65 12.77 -0.97
N LEU A 92 -0.48 13.12 -1.51
CA LEU A 92 0.79 12.78 -0.89
C LEU A 92 0.95 13.49 0.47
N LYS A 93 0.57 14.76 0.56
CA LYS A 93 0.59 15.53 1.82
C LYS A 93 -0.34 14.91 2.87
N LEU A 94 -1.54 14.49 2.47
CA LEU A 94 -2.50 13.83 3.36
C LEU A 94 -1.94 12.51 3.91
N LEU A 95 -1.45 11.64 3.03
CA LEU A 95 -0.87 10.34 3.42
C LEU A 95 0.34 10.51 4.36
N ARG A 96 1.14 11.57 4.14
CA ARG A 96 2.22 11.93 5.06
C ARG A 96 1.73 12.36 6.44
N GLY A 97 0.65 13.14 6.49
CA GLY A 97 0.01 13.53 7.74
C GLY A 97 -0.46 12.31 8.54
N MET A 98 -1.16 11.40 7.87
CA MET A 98 -1.65 10.15 8.48
C MET A 98 -0.51 9.33 9.09
N VAL A 99 0.61 9.15 8.37
CA VAL A 99 1.77 8.41 8.93
C VAL A 99 2.34 9.11 10.15
N LYS A 100 2.42 10.44 10.18
CA LYS A 100 2.88 11.15 11.36
C LYS A 100 1.98 10.90 12.56
N GLU A 101 0.67 10.98 12.37
CA GLU A 101 -0.33 10.70 13.41
C GLU A 101 -0.23 9.26 13.93
N LEU A 102 0.00 8.29 13.04
CA LEU A 102 0.15 6.87 13.39
C LEU A 102 1.47 6.54 14.12
N LEU A 103 2.48 7.42 14.02
CA LEU A 103 3.78 7.27 14.67
C LEU A 103 3.92 8.14 15.94
N SER A 104 2.92 8.97 16.24
CA SER A 104 2.87 9.82 17.44
C SER A 104 2.45 9.01 18.66
#